data_AF-A0A349MND2-F1
#
_entry.id   AF-A0A349MND2-F1
#
_cell.length_a   1.000
_cell.length_b   1.000
_cell.length_c   1.000
_cell.angle_alpha   90.00
_cell.angle_beta   90.00
_cell.angle_gamma   90.00
#
_symmetry.space_group_name_H-M   'P 1'
#
loop_
_entity.id
_entity.type
_entity.pdbx_description
1 polymer ?
#
loop_
_entity_poly.entity_id
_entity_poly.type
_entity_poly.pdbx_seq_one_letter_code
_entity_poly.pdbx_strand_id
1 'polypeptide(L)'
;MGNVGIGTIVYLARKHGYPRSGVSQRRRLPVSKPAPKQTKPTSSYAKQLFLAANSANEAVADHPYTKTKGIGWSAGAGRGMASGSIIGEHSDCIIVPVRRITDNNKVQGVQCINTDGKKQTFGNLSGGALLLGNTLNLKATWFVAEGWASAVSTVFHHHKEMCACAFGKGNMRKVAEQISEHYSPKEIVILEEQD
;
A
#
# COMPACT_ATOMS: atom_id res chain seq x y z
N MET A 1 -16.09 -59.60 -8.43
CA MET A 1 -15.55 -58.26 -8.19
C MET A 1 -16.14 -57.32 -9.23
N GLY A 2 -17.13 -56.50 -8.87
CA GLY A 2 -17.83 -55.62 -9.81
C GLY A 2 -17.21 -54.23 -9.85
N ASN A 3 -16.75 -53.80 -11.03
CA ASN A 3 -16.16 -52.48 -11.24
C ASN A 3 -17.20 -51.36 -11.07
N VAL A 4 -17.02 -50.52 -10.05
CA VAL A 4 -17.81 -49.29 -9.87
C VAL A 4 -17.23 -48.22 -10.80
N GLY A 5 -17.87 -48.00 -11.94
CA GLY A 5 -17.54 -46.90 -12.83
C GLY A 5 -17.99 -45.55 -12.26
N ILE A 6 -17.33 -44.47 -12.68
CA ILE A 6 -17.65 -43.07 -12.29
C ILE A 6 -19.14 -42.75 -12.50
N GLY A 7 -19.79 -43.36 -13.51
CA GLY A 7 -21.22 -43.22 -13.76
C GLY A 7 -22.11 -43.68 -12.60
N THR A 8 -21.72 -44.73 -11.88
CA THR A 8 -22.45 -45.26 -10.72
C THR A 8 -22.35 -44.33 -9.52
N ILE A 9 -21.19 -43.71 -9.32
CA ILE A 9 -20.96 -42.72 -8.25
C ILE A 9 -21.82 -41.48 -8.50
N VAL A 10 -21.85 -40.98 -9.74
CA VAL A 10 -22.68 -39.82 -10.12
C VAL A 10 -24.17 -40.13 -10.01
N TYR A 11 -24.60 -41.37 -10.31
CA TYR A 11 -25.99 -41.80 -10.16
C TYR A 11 -26.43 -41.85 -8.69
N LEU A 12 -25.60 -42.43 -7.81
CA LEU A 12 -25.88 -42.50 -6.36
C LEU A 12 -25.93 -41.10 -5.73
N ALA A 13 -25.00 -40.21 -6.09
CA ALA A 13 -25.00 -38.83 -5.61
C ALA A 13 -26.32 -38.09 -5.95
N ARG A 14 -26.88 -38.31 -7.15
CA ARG A 14 -28.16 -37.73 -7.56
C ARG A 14 -29.34 -38.29 -6.78
N LYS A 15 -29.36 -39.62 -6.56
CA LYS A 15 -30.42 -40.29 -5.81
C LYS A 15 -30.51 -39.80 -4.35
N HIS A 16 -29.39 -39.33 -3.80
CA HIS A 16 -29.29 -38.79 -2.44
C HIS A 16 -29.24 -37.25 -2.38
N GLY A 17 -29.70 -36.56 -3.43
CA GLY A 17 -29.99 -35.12 -3.36
C GLY A 17 -28.81 -34.19 -3.64
N TYR A 18 -27.71 -34.66 -4.20
CA TYR A 18 -26.58 -33.80 -4.57
C TYR A 18 -26.93 -32.97 -5.83
N PRO A 19 -27.02 -31.63 -5.74
CA PRO A 19 -27.48 -30.80 -6.85
C PRO A 19 -26.46 -30.77 -7.99
N ARG A 20 -26.96 -30.78 -9.22
CA ARG A 20 -26.15 -30.64 -10.44
C ARG A 20 -25.68 -29.19 -10.49
N SER A 21 -24.36 -28.99 -10.47
CA SER A 21 -23.69 -27.71 -10.75
C SER A 21 -24.19 -26.53 -9.89
N GLY A 22 -23.50 -26.30 -8.77
CA GLY A 22 -23.53 -25.01 -8.11
C GLY A 22 -23.02 -23.95 -9.08
N VAL A 23 -23.94 -23.19 -9.66
CA VAL A 23 -23.63 -21.86 -10.15
C VAL A 23 -23.23 -21.09 -8.90
N SER A 24 -21.92 -21.05 -8.61
CA SER A 24 -21.36 -20.11 -7.67
C SER A 24 -21.83 -18.73 -8.14
N GLN A 25 -22.84 -18.16 -7.48
CA GLN A 25 -23.10 -16.74 -7.57
C GLN A 25 -21.80 -16.06 -7.13
N ARG A 26 -20.96 -15.68 -8.10
CA ARG A 26 -19.88 -14.74 -7.87
C ARG A 26 -20.54 -13.53 -7.23
N ARG A 27 -20.41 -13.39 -5.90
CA ARG A 27 -20.72 -12.14 -5.22
C ARG A 27 -20.00 -11.07 -6.04
N ARG A 28 -20.78 -10.18 -6.66
CA ARG A 28 -20.21 -9.01 -7.32
C ARG A 28 -19.47 -8.27 -6.22
N LEU A 29 -18.15 -8.25 -6.29
CA LEU A 29 -17.35 -7.39 -5.43
C LEU A 29 -17.94 -5.98 -5.55
N PRO A 30 -18.15 -5.26 -4.44
CA PRO A 30 -18.57 -3.86 -4.53
C PRO A 30 -17.59 -3.15 -5.45
N VAL A 31 -18.13 -2.50 -6.49
CA VAL A 31 -17.32 -1.75 -7.45
C VAL A 31 -16.49 -0.76 -6.64
N SER A 32 -15.18 -1.00 -6.56
CA SER A 32 -14.21 -0.11 -5.92
C SER A 32 -14.46 1.29 -6.48
N LYS A 33 -15.01 2.18 -5.65
CA LYS A 33 -15.20 3.58 -6.06
C LYS A 33 -13.81 4.11 -6.40
N PRO A 34 -13.57 4.62 -7.62
CA PRO A 34 -12.31 5.26 -7.92
C PRO A 34 -12.10 6.39 -6.92
N ALA A 35 -10.87 6.50 -6.40
CA ALA A 35 -10.53 7.58 -5.49
C ALA A 35 -10.97 8.93 -6.11
N PRO A 36 -11.56 9.84 -5.32
CA PRO A 36 -12.06 11.10 -5.83
C PRO A 36 -10.96 11.83 -6.60
N LYS A 37 -11.26 12.22 -7.86
CA LYS A 37 -10.34 13.00 -8.68
C LYS A 37 -10.10 14.33 -7.98
N GLN A 38 -8.84 14.64 -7.65
CA GLN A 38 -8.48 15.94 -7.09
C GLN A 38 -8.87 17.05 -8.08
N THR A 39 -9.71 17.99 -7.64
CA THR A 39 -10.27 19.08 -8.44
C THR A 39 -9.38 20.33 -8.48
N LYS A 40 -8.34 20.41 -7.62
CA LYS A 40 -7.37 21.51 -7.57
C LYS A 40 -5.95 20.95 -7.40
N PRO A 41 -4.92 21.59 -8.00
CA PRO A 41 -3.54 21.19 -7.79
C PRO A 41 -3.15 21.43 -6.32
N THR A 42 -2.98 20.35 -5.55
CA THR A 42 -2.58 20.39 -4.13
C THR A 42 -1.07 20.24 -3.94
N SER A 43 -0.29 20.43 -5.01
CA SER A 43 1.16 20.22 -5.03
C SER A 43 1.93 21.22 -4.17
N SER A 44 1.50 22.49 -4.12
CA SER A 44 2.08 23.50 -3.23
C SER A 44 1.84 23.13 -1.76
N TYR A 45 0.62 22.71 -1.44
CA TYR A 45 0.26 22.29 -0.10
C TYR A 45 1.05 21.04 0.34
N ALA A 46 1.18 20.04 -0.54
CA ALA A 46 2.00 18.86 -0.27
C ALA A 46 3.47 19.20 0.04
N LYS A 47 4.06 20.15 -0.70
CA LYS A 47 5.43 20.64 -0.43
C LYS A 47 5.53 21.33 0.92
N GLN A 48 4.56 22.19 1.26
CA GLN A 48 4.51 22.87 2.56
C GLN A 48 4.43 21.85 3.71
N LEU A 49 3.53 20.86 3.60
CA LEU A 49 3.40 19.79 4.58
C LEU A 49 4.69 19.01 4.75
N PHE A 50 5.35 18.64 3.65
CA PHE A 50 6.62 17.91 3.70
C PHE A 50 7.73 18.71 4.37
N LEU A 51 7.87 20.00 4.03
CA LEU A 51 8.91 20.87 4.61
C LEU A 51 8.67 21.21 6.07
N ALA A 52 7.41 21.30 6.50
CA ALA A 52 7.04 21.60 7.88
C ALA A 52 7.00 20.37 8.80
N ALA A 53 7.02 19.16 8.24
CA ALA A 53 6.91 17.94 9.03
C ALA A 53 8.15 17.72 9.90
N ASN A 54 7.94 17.37 11.16
CA ASN A 54 9.00 16.96 12.06
C ASN A 54 9.34 15.48 11.82
N SER A 55 10.55 15.21 11.31
CA SER A 55 11.04 13.87 10.99
C SER A 55 11.80 13.18 12.13
N ALA A 56 11.87 13.79 13.33
CA ALA A 56 12.46 13.15 14.50
C ALA A 56 11.73 11.85 14.82
N ASN A 57 12.49 10.81 15.18
CA ASN A 57 11.93 9.49 15.44
C ASN A 57 10.91 9.53 16.57
N GLU A 58 11.21 10.27 17.63
CA GLU A 58 10.37 10.44 18.81
C GLU A 58 9.04 11.10 18.42
N ALA A 59 9.08 12.15 17.60
CA ALA A 59 7.89 12.84 17.15
C ALA A 59 6.93 11.92 16.39
N VAL A 60 7.46 11.13 15.45
CA VAL A 60 6.68 10.17 14.65
C VAL A 60 6.20 8.99 15.51
N ALA A 61 7.06 8.45 16.36
CA ALA A 61 6.74 7.33 17.26
C ALA A 61 5.63 7.68 18.25
N ASP A 62 5.51 8.96 18.63
CA ASP A 62 4.51 9.40 19.58
C ASP A 62 3.09 9.51 19.03
N HIS A 63 2.92 9.45 17.71
CA HIS A 63 1.62 9.58 17.07
C HIS A 63 0.70 8.36 17.36
N PRO A 64 -0.60 8.54 17.64
CA PRO A 64 -1.50 7.43 17.98
C PRO A 64 -1.55 6.29 16.96
N TYR A 65 -1.53 6.63 15.66
CA TYR A 65 -1.50 5.63 14.58
C TYR A 65 -0.24 4.76 14.62
N THR A 66 0.94 5.34 14.83
CA THR A 66 2.21 4.60 14.82
C THR A 66 2.33 3.70 16.04
N LYS A 67 1.86 4.16 17.21
CA LYS A 67 1.71 3.33 18.42
C LYS A 67 0.83 2.11 18.17
N THR A 68 -0.34 2.31 17.56
CA THR A 68 -1.25 1.19 17.19
C THR A 68 -0.61 0.22 16.20
N LYS A 69 0.27 0.70 15.31
CA LYS A 69 0.99 -0.11 14.34
C LYS A 69 2.32 -0.67 14.84
N GLY A 70 2.73 -0.36 16.07
CA GLY A 70 4.02 -0.78 16.63
C GLY A 70 5.24 -0.16 15.92
N ILE A 71 5.10 1.02 15.31
CA ILE A 71 6.18 1.70 14.58
C ILE A 71 6.82 2.74 15.50
N GLY A 72 8.07 2.50 15.91
CA GLY A 72 8.79 3.31 16.90
C GLY A 72 9.78 4.34 16.33
N TRP A 73 9.77 4.61 15.02
CA TRP A 73 10.68 5.56 14.37
C TRP A 73 10.04 6.21 13.14
N SER A 74 10.74 7.16 12.53
CA SER A 74 10.22 7.96 11.39
C SER A 74 9.92 7.13 10.14
N ALA A 75 10.74 6.13 9.84
CA ALA A 75 10.66 5.29 8.64
C ALA A 75 10.39 6.09 7.35
N GLY A 76 11.13 7.19 7.16
CA GLY A 76 11.01 8.07 5.99
C GLY A 76 9.82 9.03 6.00
N ALA A 77 8.98 9.01 7.04
CA ALA A 77 7.88 9.93 7.27
C ALA A 77 8.26 11.03 8.27
N GLY A 78 7.37 12.02 8.43
CA GLY A 78 7.40 12.98 9.53
C GLY A 78 6.03 13.11 10.19
N ARG A 79 5.92 13.95 11.21
CA ARG A 79 4.66 14.32 11.87
C ARG A 79 4.38 15.80 11.71
N GLY A 80 3.12 16.16 11.49
CA GLY A 80 2.72 17.56 11.37
C GLY A 80 1.22 17.73 11.24
N MET A 81 0.78 18.98 11.22
CA MET A 81 -0.63 19.34 11.11
C MET A 81 -1.07 19.42 9.65
N ALA A 82 -2.18 18.77 9.31
CA ALA A 82 -2.74 18.79 7.97
C ALA A 82 -4.27 18.93 7.98
N SER A 83 -4.82 19.55 6.94
CA SER A 83 -6.25 19.74 6.72
C SER A 83 -6.67 19.07 5.41
N GLY A 84 -7.76 18.32 5.45
CA GLY A 84 -8.33 17.66 4.28
C GLY A 84 -9.70 17.08 4.55
N SER A 85 -10.49 16.90 3.49
CA SER A 85 -11.87 16.39 3.58
C SER A 85 -12.01 14.99 4.20
N ILE A 86 -10.95 14.18 4.19
CA ILE A 86 -10.93 12.82 4.75
C ILE A 86 -10.26 12.80 6.13
N ILE A 87 -9.16 13.53 6.28
CA ILE A 87 -8.35 13.54 7.50
C ILE A 87 -8.85 14.51 8.58
N GLY A 88 -9.77 15.41 8.23
CA GLY A 88 -10.26 16.47 9.12
C GLY A 88 -9.51 17.79 8.94
N GLU A 89 -9.89 18.80 9.70
CA GLU A 89 -9.23 20.11 9.72
C GLU A 89 -8.19 20.17 10.84
N HIS A 90 -7.02 20.74 10.55
CA HIS A 90 -5.91 20.90 11.49
C HIS A 90 -5.66 19.64 12.32
N SER A 91 -5.61 18.50 11.62
CA SER A 91 -5.46 17.18 12.21
C SER A 91 -3.98 16.86 12.38
N ASP A 92 -3.62 16.32 13.55
CA ASP A 92 -2.32 15.70 13.78
C ASP A 92 -2.18 14.47 12.88
N CYS A 93 -1.18 14.49 12.02
CA CYS A 93 -0.98 13.50 10.98
C CYS A 93 0.47 13.02 10.92
N ILE A 94 0.64 11.75 10.55
CA ILE A 94 1.86 11.29 9.89
C ILE A 94 1.84 11.78 8.45
N ILE A 95 2.94 12.41 8.03
CA ILE A 95 3.17 12.95 6.69
C ILE A 95 4.18 12.05 5.98
N VAL A 96 3.70 11.18 5.08
CA VAL A 96 4.54 10.23 4.34
C VAL A 96 4.84 10.81 2.95
N PRO A 97 6.11 11.04 2.58
CA PRO A 97 6.44 11.64 1.28
C PRO A 97 6.24 10.66 0.13
N VAL A 98 5.58 11.12 -0.92
CA VAL A 98 5.47 10.44 -2.21
C VAL A 98 6.57 10.98 -3.12
N ARG A 99 7.53 10.15 -3.49
CA ARG A 99 8.73 10.55 -4.23
C ARG A 99 8.77 9.96 -5.63
N ARG A 100 9.41 10.66 -6.55
CA ARG A 100 9.68 10.16 -7.90
C ARG A 100 10.85 9.20 -7.84
N ILE A 101 10.67 7.98 -8.35
CA ILE A 101 11.71 6.96 -8.41
C ILE A 101 12.85 7.43 -9.33
N THR A 102 12.53 8.04 -10.47
CA THR A 102 13.48 8.35 -11.56
C THR A 102 14.23 9.69 -11.42
N ASP A 103 13.80 10.60 -10.54
CA ASP A 103 14.34 11.96 -10.42
C ASP A 103 14.92 12.18 -9.02
N ASN A 104 15.98 11.43 -8.68
CA ASN A 104 16.72 11.51 -7.42
C ASN A 104 15.82 11.56 -6.18
N ASN A 105 14.73 10.79 -6.17
CA ASN A 105 13.82 10.69 -5.03
C ASN A 105 13.16 12.05 -4.63
N LYS A 106 12.98 12.97 -5.59
CA LYS A 106 12.29 14.26 -5.35
C LYS A 106 10.83 14.05 -4.94
N VAL A 107 10.39 14.82 -3.95
CA VAL A 107 9.01 14.80 -3.46
C VAL A 107 8.07 15.40 -4.49
N GLN A 108 7.00 14.67 -4.82
CA GLN A 108 5.94 15.11 -5.72
C GLN A 108 4.54 15.15 -5.07
N GLY A 109 4.42 14.57 -3.88
CA GLY A 109 3.21 14.56 -3.07
C GLY A 109 3.48 14.08 -1.66
N VAL A 110 2.44 14.02 -0.84
CA VAL A 110 2.46 13.42 0.49
C VAL A 110 1.16 12.63 0.70
N GLN A 111 1.23 11.55 1.47
CA GLN A 111 0.07 10.90 2.05
C GLN A 111 0.05 11.23 3.55
N CYS A 112 -1.02 11.91 3.97
CA CYS A 112 -1.28 12.19 5.38
C CYS A 112 -2.10 11.05 5.99
N ILE A 113 -1.77 10.66 7.21
CA ILE A 113 -2.48 9.65 8.00
C ILE A 113 -2.82 10.26 9.36
N ASN A 114 -4.11 10.48 9.65
CA ASN A 114 -4.52 11.08 10.92
C ASN A 114 -4.52 10.07 12.09
N THR A 115 -4.88 10.53 13.29
CA THR A 115 -4.96 9.72 14.51
C THR A 115 -5.90 8.50 14.38
N ASP A 116 -6.97 8.62 13.59
CA ASP A 116 -7.92 7.54 13.32
C ASP A 116 -7.43 6.54 12.25
N GLY A 117 -6.25 6.79 11.66
CA GLY A 117 -5.71 6.02 10.55
C GLY A 117 -6.35 6.31 9.19
N LYS A 118 -7.18 7.36 9.08
CA LYS A 118 -7.72 7.82 7.79
C LYS A 118 -6.60 8.44 6.97
N LYS A 119 -6.60 8.16 5.67
CA LYS A 119 -5.53 8.55 4.75
C LYS A 119 -6.02 9.51 3.68
N GLN A 120 -5.24 10.56 3.40
CA GLN A 120 -5.49 11.47 2.29
C GLN A 120 -4.19 11.88 1.61
N THR A 121 -4.19 11.83 0.28
CA THR A 121 -3.03 12.22 -0.52
C THR A 121 -3.20 13.64 -1.05
N PHE A 122 -2.11 14.40 -1.02
CA PHE A 122 -1.95 15.72 -1.64
C PHE A 122 -0.77 15.70 -2.61
N GLY A 123 -0.86 16.46 -3.71
CA GLY A 123 0.09 16.40 -4.81
C GLY A 123 -0.13 15.18 -5.72
N ASN A 124 0.90 14.80 -6.48
CA ASN A 124 0.81 13.70 -7.44
C ASN A 124 1.17 12.36 -6.82
N LEU A 125 0.30 11.36 -7.01
CA LEU A 125 0.52 9.98 -6.55
C LEU A 125 1.09 9.07 -7.64
N SER A 126 0.71 9.29 -8.90
CA SER A 126 0.92 8.29 -9.96
C SER A 126 2.41 8.02 -10.19
N GLY A 127 2.81 6.75 -10.06
CA GLY A 127 4.20 6.30 -10.15
C GLY A 127 5.07 6.70 -8.95
N GLY A 128 4.54 7.48 -7.99
CA GLY A 128 5.28 7.85 -6.81
C GLY A 128 5.34 6.73 -5.78
N ALA A 129 6.47 6.64 -5.08
CA ALA A 129 6.70 5.66 -4.03
C ALA A 129 7.51 6.26 -2.86
N LEU A 130 7.53 5.56 -1.74
CA LEU A 130 8.55 5.71 -0.71
C LEU A 130 9.34 4.39 -0.66
N LEU A 131 10.63 4.45 -0.94
CA LEU A 131 11.53 3.30 -0.85
C LEU A 131 12.11 3.21 0.56
N LEU A 132 12.00 2.04 1.18
CA LEU A 132 12.55 1.74 2.49
C LEU A 132 13.55 0.57 2.36
N GLY A 133 14.69 0.68 3.04
CA GLY A 133 15.75 -0.34 3.00
C GLY A 133 16.90 0.01 2.06
N ASN A 134 17.63 -0.99 1.61
CA ASN A 134 18.88 -0.84 0.86
C ASN A 134 18.65 -0.92 -0.66
N THR A 135 18.55 0.24 -1.31
CA THR A 135 18.37 0.34 -2.77
C THR A 135 19.62 -0.02 -3.58
N LEU A 136 20.77 -0.26 -2.94
CA LEU A 136 22.00 -0.68 -3.61
C LEU A 136 22.10 -2.21 -3.73
N ASN A 137 21.32 -2.96 -2.95
CA ASN A 137 21.31 -4.42 -3.01
C ASN A 137 20.36 -4.92 -4.11
N LEU A 138 20.81 -4.81 -5.37
CA LEU A 138 20.04 -5.25 -6.54
C LEU A 138 19.89 -6.78 -6.66
N LYS A 139 20.63 -7.56 -5.86
CA LYS A 139 20.55 -9.02 -5.83
C LYS A 139 19.41 -9.54 -4.96
N ALA A 140 18.93 -8.72 -4.02
CA ALA A 140 17.80 -9.07 -3.17
C ALA A 140 16.47 -8.99 -3.91
N THR A 141 15.47 -9.70 -3.40
CA THR A 141 14.07 -9.52 -3.81
C THR A 141 13.55 -8.19 -3.27
N TRP A 142 13.00 -7.37 -4.15
CA TRP A 142 12.42 -6.07 -3.83
C TRP A 142 10.92 -6.21 -3.68
N PHE A 143 10.34 -5.69 -2.60
CA PHE A 143 8.91 -5.80 -2.35
C PHE A 143 8.17 -4.51 -2.68
N VAL A 144 6.91 -4.60 -3.08
CA VAL A 144 6.00 -3.46 -3.24
C VAL A 144 4.78 -3.70 -2.36
N ALA A 145 4.59 -2.85 -1.36
CA ALA A 145 3.46 -2.90 -0.44
C ALA A 145 2.48 -1.76 -0.72
N GLU A 146 1.20 -1.98 -0.43
CA GLU A 146 0.15 -0.99 -0.68
C GLU A 146 0.33 0.27 0.17
N GLY A 147 0.59 0.11 1.47
CA GLY A 147 0.62 1.21 2.44
C GLY A 147 1.94 1.32 3.19
N TRP A 148 2.17 2.50 3.78
CA TRP A 148 3.40 2.82 4.50
C TRP A 148 3.68 1.85 5.64
N ALA A 149 2.71 1.61 6.54
CA ALA A 149 2.89 0.67 7.65
C ALA A 149 3.25 -0.75 7.19
N SER A 150 2.66 -1.23 6.08
CA SER A 150 2.97 -2.55 5.52
C SER A 150 4.40 -2.59 4.94
N ALA A 151 4.84 -1.51 4.27
CA ALA A 151 6.22 -1.38 3.79
C ALA A 151 7.23 -1.35 4.96
N VAL A 152 6.92 -0.61 6.03
CA VAL A 152 7.73 -0.57 7.26
C VAL A 152 7.82 -1.98 7.86
N SER A 153 6.69 -2.66 8.06
CA SER A 153 6.68 -4.02 8.62
C SER A 153 7.48 -5.00 7.75
N THR A 154 7.39 -4.88 6.43
CA THR A 154 8.12 -5.75 5.49
C THR A 154 9.63 -5.61 5.66
N VAL A 155 10.16 -4.39 5.76
CA VAL A 155 11.60 -4.18 5.93
C VAL A 155 12.04 -4.52 7.35
N PHE A 156 11.34 -4.03 8.36
CA PHE A 156 11.88 -3.97 9.72
C PHE A 156 11.38 -5.08 10.65
N HIS A 157 10.21 -5.68 10.40
CA HIS A 157 9.72 -6.84 11.16
C HIS A 157 9.95 -8.17 10.44
N HIS A 158 9.92 -8.15 9.09
CA HIS A 158 10.18 -9.34 8.26
C HIS A 158 11.59 -9.37 7.66
N HIS A 159 12.44 -8.42 8.04
CA HIS A 159 13.86 -8.34 7.68
C HIS A 159 14.09 -8.48 6.17
N LYS A 160 13.23 -7.85 5.36
CA LYS A 160 13.44 -7.76 3.91
C LYS A 160 14.34 -6.57 3.60
N GLU A 161 15.20 -6.76 2.61
CA GLU A 161 16.22 -5.78 2.24
C GLU A 161 15.63 -4.47 1.69
N MET A 162 14.52 -4.54 0.95
CA MET A 162 13.90 -3.38 0.31
C MET A 162 12.38 -3.56 0.19
N CYS A 163 11.63 -2.54 0.58
CA CYS A 163 10.21 -2.44 0.24
C CYS A 163 9.81 -1.03 -0.20
N ALA A 164 9.03 -0.93 -1.28
CA ALA A 164 8.42 0.29 -1.75
C ALA A 164 6.97 0.40 -1.24
N CYS A 165 6.61 1.53 -0.65
CA CYS A 165 5.21 1.89 -0.39
C CYS A 165 4.60 2.53 -1.66
N ALA A 166 3.55 1.92 -2.19
CA ALA A 166 2.87 2.35 -3.41
C ALA A 166 1.72 3.34 -3.17
N PHE A 167 1.28 3.51 -1.92
CA PHE A 167 0.18 4.42 -1.53
C PHE A 167 -1.19 4.07 -2.14
N GLY A 168 -1.47 2.78 -2.29
CA GLY A 168 -2.75 2.27 -2.78
C GLY A 168 -2.60 1.19 -3.85
N LYS A 169 -3.51 0.20 -3.84
CA LYS A 169 -3.56 -0.94 -4.77
C LYS A 169 -3.39 -0.53 -6.25
N GLY A 170 -4.08 0.54 -6.65
CA GLY A 170 -4.06 1.04 -8.03
C GLY A 170 -2.71 1.60 -8.53
N ASN A 171 -1.73 1.79 -7.65
CA ASN A 171 -0.40 2.32 -7.99
C ASN A 171 0.72 1.28 -7.88
N MET A 172 0.45 0.11 -7.28
CA MET A 172 1.48 -0.92 -7.02
C MET A 172 2.18 -1.41 -8.28
N ARG A 173 1.42 -1.75 -9.33
CA ARG A 173 1.98 -2.19 -10.61
C ARG A 173 2.87 -1.14 -11.26
N LYS A 174 2.42 0.13 -11.28
CA LYS A 174 3.20 1.24 -11.83
C LYS A 174 4.51 1.46 -11.06
N VAL A 175 4.47 1.35 -9.74
CA VAL A 175 5.66 1.45 -8.89
C VAL A 175 6.63 0.31 -9.17
N ALA A 176 6.14 -0.92 -9.32
CA ALA A 176 6.95 -2.07 -9.70
C ALA A 176 7.62 -1.88 -11.07
N GLU A 177 6.87 -1.41 -12.06
CA GLU A 177 7.39 -1.10 -13.40
C GLU A 177 8.50 -0.03 -13.33
N GLN A 178 8.28 1.07 -12.61
CA GLN A 178 9.29 2.13 -12.45
C GLN A 178 10.53 1.67 -11.70
N ILE A 179 10.39 0.81 -10.70
CA ILE A 179 11.52 0.19 -10.01
C ILE A 179 12.32 -0.69 -10.99
N SER A 180 11.63 -1.51 -11.78
CA SER A 180 12.26 -2.38 -12.78
C SER A 180 13.05 -1.56 -13.81
N GLU A 181 12.46 -0.48 -14.30
CA GLU A 181 13.08 0.41 -15.30
C GLU A 181 14.28 1.18 -14.73
N HIS A 182 14.18 1.67 -13.49
CA HIS A 182 15.21 2.56 -12.93
C HIS A 182 16.35 1.82 -12.20
N TYR A 183 16.01 0.80 -11.41
CA TYR A 183 16.99 0.07 -10.59
C TYR A 183 17.33 -1.32 -11.15
N SER A 184 16.42 -1.91 -11.92
CA SER A 184 16.55 -3.28 -12.47
C SER A 184 16.99 -4.33 -11.42
N PRO A 185 16.30 -4.44 -10.27
CA PRO A 185 16.62 -5.48 -9.28
C PRO A 185 16.34 -6.88 -9.85
N LYS A 186 16.97 -7.89 -9.23
CA LYS A 186 16.84 -9.30 -9.63
C LYS A 186 15.38 -9.77 -9.68
N GLU A 187 14.57 -9.35 -8.72
CA GLU A 187 13.18 -9.78 -8.58
C GLU A 187 12.35 -8.68 -7.88
N ILE A 188 11.10 -8.51 -8.33
CA ILE A 188 10.13 -7.62 -7.69
C ILE A 188 8.88 -8.42 -7.33
N VAL A 189 8.45 -8.37 -6.06
CA VAL A 189 7.25 -9.04 -5.56
C VAL A 189 6.23 -8.00 -5.10
N ILE A 190 5.03 -8.04 -5.67
CA ILE A 190 3.90 -7.19 -5.26
C ILE A 190 3.13 -7.92 -4.15
N LEU A 191 3.02 -7.30 -2.98
CA LEU A 191 2.28 -7.81 -1.83
C LEU A 191 0.82 -7.38 -1.91
N GLU A 192 0.00 -8.15 -2.64
CA GLU A 192 -1.45 -7.93 -2.70
C GLU A 192 -2.12 -8.42 -1.41
N GLU A 193 -2.97 -7.60 -0.79
CA GLU A 193 -3.83 -8.04 0.31
C GLU A 193 -4.97 -8.94 -0.22
N GLN A 194 -5.33 -10.00 0.52
CA GLN A 194 -6.51 -10.81 0.23
C GLN A 194 -7.75 -10.05 0.75
N ASP A 195 -8.54 -9.52 -0.17
CA ASP A 195 -9.83 -8.85 0.10
C ASP A 195 -10.92 -9.83 0.56
#